data_AF-A0A832Z4Y9-F1
#
_entry.id   AF-A0A832Z4Y9-F1
#
_cell.length_a   1.000
_cell.length_b   1.000
_cell.length_c   1.000
_cell.angle_alpha   90.00
_cell.angle_beta   90.00
_cell.angle_gamma   90.00
#
_symmetry.space_group_name_H-M   'P 1'
#
loop_
_entity.id
_entity.type
_entity.pdbx_description
1 polymer ?
#
loop_
_entity_poly.entity_id
_entity_poly.type
_entity_poly.pdbx_seq_one_letter_code
_entity_poly.pdbx_strand_id
1 'polypeptide(L)'
;MKIVQTELDMKTYRILRAIAIHKGVPLKEVLREILKEYAKNQEKELLQEIHEDPFWKGIGLLKIKDRDESEKDTWSVVEWSSE
;
A
#
# COMPACT_ATOMS: atom_id res chain seq x y z
N MET A 1 -0.52 -4.13 -13.92
CA MET A 1 -0.80 -2.82 -13.28
C MET A 1 -2.31 -2.65 -13.16
N LYS A 2 -2.84 -2.38 -11.96
CA LYS A 2 -4.26 -2.07 -11.78
C LYS A 2 -4.46 -0.55 -11.90
N ILE A 3 -5.59 -0.13 -12.48
CA ILE A 3 -5.97 1.28 -12.60
C ILE A 3 -6.91 1.59 -11.44
N VAL A 4 -6.59 2.64 -10.69
CA VAL A 4 -7.42 3.13 -9.59
C VAL A 4 -7.93 4.51 -9.97
N GLN A 5 -9.24 4.70 -9.91
CA GLN A 5 -9.87 6.02 -10.01
C GLN A 5 -10.12 6.54 -8.60
N THR A 6 -9.89 7.83 -8.38
CA THR A 6 -10.04 8.46 -7.06
C THR A 6 -10.61 9.86 -7.24
N GLU A 7 -11.37 10.30 -6.25
CA GLU A 7 -11.93 11.64 -6.18
C GLU A 7 -11.04 12.50 -5.29
N LEU A 8 -10.76 13.73 -5.75
CA LEU A 8 -9.99 14.72 -5.01
C LEU A 8 -10.77 16.03 -5.02
N ASP A 9 -10.78 16.72 -3.88
CA ASP A 9 -11.30 18.07 -3.86
C ASP A 9 -10.42 19.00 -4.72
N MET A 10 -11.03 20.08 -5.21
CA MET A 10 -10.37 20.98 -6.15
C MET A 10 -9.16 21.70 -5.56
N LYS A 11 -9.11 21.93 -4.24
CA LYS A 11 -7.97 22.58 -3.58
C LYS A 11 -6.77 21.63 -3.58
N THR A 12 -6.98 20.38 -3.17
CA THR A 12 -5.95 19.34 -3.17
C THR A 12 -5.42 19.08 -4.57
N TYR A 13 -6.32 18.92 -5.56
CA TYR A 13 -5.91 18.73 -6.96
C TYR A 13 -5.01 19.86 -7.47
N ARG A 14 -5.35 21.13 -7.19
CA ARG A 14 -4.56 22.30 -7.63
C ARG A 14 -3.16 22.30 -7.03
N ILE A 15 -3.04 21.98 -5.74
CA ILE A 15 -1.74 21.91 -5.05
C ILE A 15 -0.89 20.80 -5.67
N LEU A 16 -1.43 19.59 -5.82
CA LEU A 16 -0.71 18.46 -6.41
C LEU A 16 -0.29 18.74 -7.85
N ARG A 17 -1.15 19.41 -8.63
CA ARG A 17 -0.83 19.84 -9.99
C ARG A 17 0.30 20.87 -10.02
N ALA A 18 0.30 21.84 -9.11
CA ALA A 18 1.38 22.82 -9.00
C ALA A 18 2.72 22.15 -8.65
N ILE A 19 2.71 21.17 -7.74
CA ILE A 19 3.88 20.36 -7.40
C ILE A 19 4.39 19.60 -8.64
N ALA A 20 3.50 18.95 -9.38
CA ALA A 20 3.85 18.22 -10.60
C ALA A 20 4.51 19.14 -11.65
N ILE A 21 3.94 20.33 -11.86
CA ILE A 21 4.50 21.36 -12.75
C ILE A 21 5.89 21.80 -12.28
N HIS A 22 6.05 22.10 -10.99
CA HIS A 22 7.31 22.53 -10.43
C HIS A 22 8.41 21.47 -10.56
N LYS A 23 8.07 20.20 -10.36
CA LYS A 23 8.97 19.05 -10.52
C LYS A 23 9.23 18.66 -11.98
N GLY A 24 8.46 19.19 -12.94
CA GLY A 24 8.56 18.80 -14.35
C GLY A 24 8.13 17.36 -14.64
N VAL A 25 7.23 16.79 -13.82
CA VAL A 25 6.78 15.40 -13.95
C VAL A 25 5.25 15.30 -14.13
N PRO A 26 4.74 14.20 -14.69
CA PRO A 26 3.29 13.97 -14.76
C PRO A 26 2.64 13.88 -13.36
N LEU A 27 1.42 14.41 -13.20
CA LEU A 27 0.67 14.35 -11.94
C LEU A 27 0.51 12.92 -11.39
N LYS A 28 0.35 11.93 -12.27
CA LYS A 28 0.26 10.51 -11.89
C LYS A 28 1.50 10.01 -11.14
N GLU A 29 2.68 10.53 -11.44
CA GLU A 29 3.92 10.12 -10.78
C GLU A 29 3.96 10.69 -9.37
N VAL A 30 3.57 11.96 -9.19
CA VAL A 30 3.42 12.57 -7.85
C VAL A 30 2.42 11.79 -7.00
N LEU A 31 1.25 11.45 -7.55
CA LEU A 31 0.24 10.65 -6.84
C LEU A 31 0.78 9.26 -6.47
N ARG A 32 1.51 8.61 -7.38
CA ARG A 32 2.09 7.28 -7.15
C ARG A 32 3.15 7.32 -6.06
N GLU A 33 4.02 8.33 -6.05
CA GLU A 33 5.01 8.55 -4.99
C GLU A 33 4.33 8.69 -3.63
N ILE A 34 3.34 9.57 -3.53
CA ILE A 34 2.59 9.82 -2.28
C ILE A 34 1.92 8.53 -1.78
N LEU A 35 1.20 7.82 -2.64
CA LEU A 35 0.53 6.58 -2.25
C LEU A 35 1.52 5.49 -1.81
N LYS A 36 2.67 5.39 -2.48
CA LYS A 36 3.70 4.41 -2.13
C LYS A 36 4.34 4.74 -0.78
N GLU A 37 4.65 6.00 -0.54
CA GLU A 37 5.22 6.46 0.72
C GLU A 37 4.23 6.29 1.87
N TYR A 38 2.96 6.66 1.65
CA TYR A 38 1.90 6.45 2.63
C TYR A 38 1.73 4.96 2.96
N ALA A 39 1.59 4.08 1.96
CA ALA A 39 1.45 2.65 2.18
C ALA A 39 2.64 2.06 2.95
N LYS A 40 3.86 2.45 2.61
CA LYS A 40 5.08 1.99 3.30
C LYS A 40 5.12 2.44 4.76
N ASN A 41 4.67 3.65 5.06
CA ASN A 41 4.63 4.15 6.43
C ASN A 41 3.55 3.43 7.25
N GLN A 42 2.38 3.20 6.66
CA GLN A 42 1.28 2.47 7.31
C GLN A 42 1.58 0.99 7.50
N GLU A 43 2.29 0.34 6.57
CA GLU A 43 2.73 -1.05 6.73
C GLU A 43 3.60 -1.23 7.98
N LYS A 44 4.50 -0.29 8.26
CA LYS A 44 5.34 -0.34 9.47
C LYS A 44 4.53 -0.19 10.76
N GLU A 45 3.57 0.72 10.77
CA GLU A 45 2.68 0.95 11.92
C GLU A 45 1.79 -0.28 12.15
N LEU A 46 1.16 -0.82 11.11
CA LEU A 46 0.36 -2.02 11.18
C LEU A 46 1.16 -3.25 11.65
N LEU A 47 2.38 -3.44 11.16
CA LEU A 47 3.23 -4.56 11.61
C LEU A 47 3.64 -4.44 13.09
N GLN A 48 3.78 -3.22 13.61
CA GLN A 48 4.04 -2.98 15.03
C GLN A 48 2.80 -3.34 15.86
N GLU A 49 1.62 -2.86 15.47
CA GLU A 49 0.35 -3.16 16.16
C GLU A 49 0.00 -4.66 16.12
N ILE A 50 0.22 -5.32 14.98
CA ILE A 50 0.00 -6.77 14.82
C ILE A 50 0.92 -7.59 15.72
N HIS A 51 2.14 -7.13 15.99
CA HIS A 51 3.06 -7.84 16.89
C HIS A 51 2.59 -7.80 18.35
N GLU A 52 1.81 -6.78 18.71
CA GLU A 52 1.33 -6.55 20.07
C GLU A 52 -0.04 -7.19 20.34
N ASP A 53 -0.83 -7.51 19.31
CA ASP A 53 -2.21 -7.95 19.49
C ASP A 53 -2.41 -9.48 19.27
N PRO A 54 -2.85 -10.24 20.30
CA PRO A 54 -3.13 -11.68 20.21
C PRO A 54 -4.20 -12.06 19.18
N PHE A 55 -5.11 -11.15 18.81
CA PHE A 55 -6.16 -11.44 17.83
C PHE A 55 -5.59 -11.77 16.45
N TRP A 56 -4.49 -11.13 16.04
CA TRP A 56 -3.86 -11.39 14.74
C TRP A 56 -3.11 -12.72 14.66
N LYS A 57 -2.76 -13.34 15.79
CA LYS A 57 -2.25 -14.73 15.81
C LYS A 57 -3.33 -15.76 15.42
N GLY A 58 -4.61 -15.47 15.69
CA GLY A 58 -5.72 -16.39 15.46
C GLY A 58 -6.26 -16.40 14.03
N ILE A 59 -6.16 -15.30 13.30
CA ILE A 59 -6.72 -15.18 11.94
C ILE A 59 -5.80 -15.78 10.86
N GLY A 60 -4.56 -16.17 11.20
CA GLY A 60 -3.71 -16.95 10.28
C GLY A 60 -3.40 -16.26 8.94
N LEU A 61 -3.58 -14.93 8.85
CA LEU A 61 -3.33 -14.12 7.65
C LEU A 61 -1.84 -13.88 7.37
N LEU A 62 -0.97 -14.34 8.26
CA LEU A 62 0.46 -14.19 8.16
C LEU A 62 1.11 -15.50 8.62
N LYS A 63 1.16 -16.50 7.72
CA LYS A 63 2.28 -17.45 7.76
C LYS A 63 3.55 -16.68 7.37
N ILE A 64 4.02 -15.80 8.24
CA ILE A 64 5.39 -15.30 8.17
C ILE A 64 6.26 -16.48 8.59
N LYS A 65 6.52 -17.36 7.62
CA LYS A 65 7.71 -18.20 7.65
C LYS A 65 8.61 -17.66 6.55
N ASP A 66 9.52 -16.84 7.02
CA ASP A 66 10.72 -16.36 6.33
C ASP A 66 10.61 -15.00 5.62
N ARG A 67 11.69 -14.26 5.83
CA ARG A 67 11.90 -12.82 5.68
C ARG A 67 11.86 -12.31 4.22
N ASP A 68 11.64 -13.20 3.26
CA ASP A 68 11.82 -12.99 1.82
C ASP A 68 10.57 -13.33 0.97
N GLU A 69 9.38 -13.43 1.58
CA GLU A 69 8.15 -13.77 0.86
C GLU A 69 7.65 -12.69 -0.11
N SER A 70 8.05 -11.42 0.07
CA SER A 70 7.65 -10.34 -0.85
C SER A 70 8.29 -10.46 -2.25
N GLU A 71 9.22 -11.40 -2.44
CA GLU A 71 9.88 -11.67 -3.71
C GLU A 71 9.28 -12.87 -4.46
N LYS A 72 8.30 -13.59 -3.87
CA LYS A 72 7.67 -14.74 -4.52
C LYS A 72 6.51 -14.31 -5.43
N ASP A 73 6.56 -14.75 -6.67
CA ASP A 73 5.59 -14.46 -7.75
C ASP A 73 4.14 -14.92 -7.43
N THR A 74 3.98 -15.74 -6.39
CA THR A 74 2.69 -16.24 -5.89
C THR A 74 1.99 -15.29 -4.92
N TRP A 75 2.56 -14.12 -4.60
CA TRP A 75 1.95 -13.13 -3.68
C TRP A 75 0.54 -12.68 -4.11
N SER A 76 0.17 -12.91 -5.37
CA SER A 76 -1.14 -12.56 -5.93
C SER A 76 -2.17 -13.70 -6.00
N VAL A 77 -1.81 -14.92 -5.58
CA VAL A 77 -2.70 -16.08 -5.64
C VAL A 77 -3.18 -16.42 -4.23
N VAL A 78 -4.36 -15.92 -3.87
CA VAL A 78 -5.08 -16.39 -2.68
C VAL A 78 -5.86 -17.64 -3.10
N GLU A 79 -5.35 -18.82 -2.77
CA GLU A 79 -6.15 -20.05 -2.80
C GLU A 79 -6.94 -20.14 -1.49
N TRP A 80 -8.26 -19.92 -1.61
CA TRP A 80 -9.19 -20.13 -0.51
C TRP A 80 -9.37 -21.63 -0.31
N SER A 81 -8.88 -22.18 0.80
CA SER A 81 -9.33 -23.49 1.26
C SER A 81 -10.70 -23.30 1.94
N SER A 82 -11.76 -23.62 1.21
CA SER A 82 -13.09 -23.76 1.78
C SER A 82 -13.12 -25.00 2.67
N GLU A 83 -13.38 -24.82 3.96
CA GLU A 83 -14.06 -25.84 4.79
C GLU A 83 -15.56 -25.58 4.76
#